data_AF-M8A1I8-F1
#
_entry.id   AF-M8A1I8-F1
#
_cell.length_a   1.000
_cell.length_b   1.000
_cell.length_c   1.000
_cell.angle_alpha   90.00
_cell.angle_beta   90.00
_cell.angle_gamma   90.00
#
_symmetry.space_group_name_H-M   'P 1'
#
loop_
_entity.id
_entity.type
_entity.pdbx_description
1 polymer ?
#
loop_
_entity_poly.entity_id
_entity_poly.type
_entity_poly.pdbx_seq_one_letter_code
_entity_poly.pdbx_strand_id
1 'polypeptide(L)'
;MPSRNPVSGNLLMSGYASSGQHRDALALLRAADFSLNEYVLSTAVSATAHVWCYDMGRQCHGHAVKSGLAEHHYVCNALLHMYCQCAHVEDAVKVFEILGHCASTKELLLGRQVHAQALKRRLELSVYVGSALVDMYGKCECAYDASSAFEVLPEKNVVSWTAVMTAYTQNELFEEALQLFLDLKMEGVQPNEFTYAVALNSCAGLAALKNGNALSASTMKTGHWGALSVCNALINMYAKSGINDAWRVFISMPWRDVVSWNSIIIGYAHHGLAREAMSVFHDMLFAEETPSYVTFVGVLSACAQLGLVDEGLYYLNTMMKEMGIKPGREHYTCMVGLLCRDGRLDEAEHFILGNYIGTDVVAWKSLLGSCQVYKNYGLGHRVAEQILQLKPNDVGTYVMLSNMYARANRWDGVVKVRKLMKERGVRKEPGVSWIQVGSEVQVFTSDNKNHQWINQITRKLRELIDQIKGIGYVPNFAVVLHDVEDEQKAEHLMYHSEKMSLAFGLIHSPEGATIRIMKNLRICDDCHVTMKLISLVTRRRIVVRDTVRFHCIEDGVCSCDDHW
;
A
#
# COMPACT_ATOMS: atom_id res chain seq x y z
N MET A 1 -52.27 -25.55 8.72
CA MET A 1 -50.89 -26.00 8.99
C MET A 1 -50.08 -24.78 9.39
N PRO A 2 -49.21 -24.83 10.42
CA PRO A 2 -48.44 -23.66 10.81
C PRO A 2 -47.54 -23.28 9.62
N SER A 3 -47.44 -21.97 9.34
CA SER A 3 -46.58 -21.41 8.31
C SER A 3 -45.19 -22.04 8.43
N ARG A 4 -44.80 -22.85 7.42
CA ARG A 4 -43.50 -23.51 7.40
C ARG A 4 -42.43 -22.43 7.26
N ASN A 5 -41.83 -22.06 8.38
CA ASN A 5 -40.70 -21.15 8.45
C ASN A 5 -39.47 -21.81 7.79
N PRO A 6 -38.64 -21.08 7.02
CA PRO A 6 -37.40 -21.59 6.41
C PRO A 6 -36.49 -22.38 7.36
N VAL A 7 -36.47 -22.06 8.66
CA VAL A 7 -35.71 -22.79 9.69
C VAL A 7 -36.18 -24.24 9.84
N SER A 8 -37.49 -24.48 9.90
CA SER A 8 -38.04 -25.84 10.01
C SER A 8 -37.94 -26.60 8.68
N GLY A 9 -38.02 -25.90 7.55
CA GLY A 9 -37.71 -26.44 6.23
C GLY A 9 -36.26 -26.93 6.13
N ASN A 10 -35.29 -26.13 6.59
CA ASN A 10 -33.88 -26.48 6.62
C ASN A 10 -33.60 -27.72 7.48
N LEU A 11 -34.15 -27.76 8.70
CA LEU A 11 -33.96 -28.88 9.64
C LEU A 11 -34.46 -30.22 9.07
N LEU A 12 -35.63 -30.21 8.40
CA LEU A 12 -36.17 -31.39 7.73
C LEU A 12 -35.29 -31.82 6.56
N MET A 13 -34.92 -30.87 5.69
CA MET A 13 -34.01 -31.11 4.56
C MET A 13 -32.67 -31.69 5.00
N SER A 14 -32.05 -31.12 6.04
CA SER A 14 -30.79 -31.61 6.59
C SER A 14 -30.94 -33.00 7.22
N GLY A 15 -32.09 -33.29 7.85
CA GLY A 15 -32.40 -34.60 8.40
C GLY A 15 -32.42 -35.70 7.33
N TYR A 16 -33.14 -35.46 6.23
CA TYR A 16 -33.16 -36.39 5.10
C TYR A 16 -31.79 -36.53 4.42
N ALA A 17 -31.09 -35.41 4.21
CA ALA A 17 -29.75 -35.42 3.61
C ALA A 17 -28.73 -36.18 4.47
N SER A 18 -28.74 -36.00 5.80
CA SER A 18 -27.85 -36.71 6.73
C SER A 18 -28.12 -38.21 6.82
N SER A 19 -29.34 -38.64 6.48
CA SER A 19 -29.76 -40.04 6.45
C SER A 19 -29.53 -40.71 5.08
N GLY A 20 -28.86 -40.03 4.15
CA GLY A 20 -28.61 -40.52 2.78
C GLY A 20 -29.82 -40.46 1.84
N GLN A 21 -30.97 -39.95 2.30
CA GLN A 21 -32.22 -39.85 1.55
C GLN A 21 -32.27 -38.56 0.72
N HIS A 22 -31.27 -38.36 -0.14
CA HIS A 22 -31.08 -37.10 -0.87
C HIS A 22 -32.21 -36.81 -1.88
N ARG A 23 -32.86 -37.84 -2.45
CA ARG A 23 -34.01 -37.66 -3.35
C ARG A 23 -35.24 -37.14 -2.60
N ASP A 24 -35.45 -37.59 -1.38
CA ASP A 24 -36.58 -37.17 -0.53
C ASP A 24 -36.36 -35.74 0.00
N ALA A 25 -35.10 -35.38 0.31
CA ALA A 25 -34.73 -33.99 0.57
C ALA A 25 -35.08 -33.09 -0.63
N LEU A 26 -34.70 -33.47 -1.86
CA LEU A 26 -35.02 -32.67 -3.05
C LEU A 26 -36.52 -32.62 -3.38
N ALA A 27 -37.27 -33.67 -3.05
CA ALA A 27 -38.72 -33.68 -3.19
C ALA A 27 -39.40 -32.67 -2.25
N LEU A 28 -38.85 -32.46 -1.04
CA LEU A 28 -39.31 -31.41 -0.13
C LEU A 28 -39.10 -30.00 -0.69
N LEU A 29 -37.99 -29.75 -1.39
CA LEU A 29 -37.75 -28.46 -2.05
C LEU A 29 -38.83 -28.14 -3.09
N ARG A 30 -39.28 -29.16 -3.85
CA ARG A 30 -40.34 -29.01 -4.85
C ARG A 30 -41.74 -28.88 -4.25
N ALA A 31 -41.95 -29.49 -3.09
CA ALA A 31 -43.25 -29.56 -2.42
C ALA A 31 -43.47 -28.44 -1.39
N ALA A 32 -42.47 -27.61 -1.12
CA ALA A 32 -42.52 -26.63 -0.06
C ALA A 32 -42.59 -25.18 -0.56
N ASP A 33 -43.52 -24.44 0.06
CA ASP A 33 -43.86 -23.05 -0.23
C ASP A 33 -43.18 -22.10 0.79
N PHE A 34 -41.90 -22.34 1.10
CA PHE A 34 -41.10 -21.50 2.01
C PHE A 34 -40.06 -20.67 1.25
N SER A 35 -39.66 -19.53 1.82
CA SER A 35 -38.58 -18.71 1.26
C SER A 35 -37.24 -19.45 1.32
N LEU A 36 -36.52 -19.49 0.20
CA LEU A 36 -35.18 -20.07 0.13
C LEU A 36 -34.19 -19.08 0.74
N ASN A 37 -33.67 -19.39 1.92
CA ASN A 37 -32.52 -18.69 2.50
C ASN A 37 -31.22 -19.46 2.19
N GLU A 38 -30.09 -18.88 2.55
CA GLU A 38 -28.73 -19.40 2.30
C GLU A 38 -28.53 -20.85 2.81
N TYR A 39 -29.16 -21.21 3.93
CA TYR A 39 -29.01 -22.53 4.56
C TYR A 39 -29.83 -23.61 3.86
N VAL A 40 -31.08 -23.29 3.50
CA VAL A 40 -31.92 -24.24 2.76
C VAL A 40 -31.37 -24.46 1.36
N LEU A 41 -30.91 -23.39 0.71
CA LEU A 41 -30.38 -23.45 -0.64
C LEU A 41 -29.05 -24.22 -0.70
N SER A 42 -28.14 -24.00 0.26
CA SER A 42 -26.90 -24.78 0.36
C SER A 42 -27.14 -26.28 0.61
N THR A 43 -28.11 -26.62 1.47
CA THR A 43 -28.51 -28.01 1.72
C THR A 43 -29.12 -28.66 0.48
N ALA A 44 -29.98 -27.93 -0.24
CA ALA A 44 -30.60 -28.39 -1.49
C ALA A 44 -29.54 -28.69 -2.56
N VAL A 45 -28.63 -27.75 -2.79
CA VAL A 45 -27.56 -27.89 -3.76
C VAL A 45 -26.65 -29.06 -3.39
N SER A 46 -26.31 -29.24 -2.11
CA SER A 46 -25.51 -30.38 -1.66
C SER A 46 -26.22 -31.72 -1.93
N ALA A 47 -27.53 -31.81 -1.70
CA ALA A 47 -28.31 -33.00 -2.03
C ALA A 47 -28.34 -33.29 -3.54
N THR A 48 -28.39 -32.27 -4.41
CA THR A 48 -28.29 -32.47 -5.87
C THR A 48 -26.95 -33.07 -6.29
N ALA A 49 -25.86 -32.70 -5.62
CA ALA A 49 -24.53 -33.22 -5.86
C ALA A 49 -24.47 -34.74 -5.60
N HIS A 50 -25.02 -35.20 -4.48
CA HIS A 50 -25.04 -36.61 -4.11
C HIS A 50 -25.91 -37.49 -5.02
N VAL A 51 -26.94 -36.93 -5.65
CA VAL A 51 -27.83 -37.64 -6.58
C VAL A 51 -27.38 -37.49 -8.04
N TRP A 52 -26.29 -36.76 -8.30
CA TRP A 52 -25.76 -36.52 -9.65
C TRP A 52 -26.79 -35.84 -10.58
N CYS A 53 -27.66 -35.01 -10.01
CA CYS A 53 -28.77 -34.37 -10.73
C CYS A 53 -28.40 -32.95 -11.15
N TYR A 54 -27.61 -32.84 -12.21
CA TYR A 54 -27.03 -31.59 -12.71
C TYR A 54 -28.08 -30.53 -13.07
N ASP A 55 -29.16 -30.89 -13.77
CA ASP A 55 -30.20 -29.93 -14.19
C ASP A 55 -30.88 -29.26 -13.00
N MET A 56 -31.11 -30.00 -11.92
CA MET A 56 -31.66 -29.47 -10.69
C MET A 56 -30.65 -28.57 -9.97
N GLY A 57 -29.38 -28.97 -9.95
CA GLY A 57 -28.29 -28.14 -9.42
C GLY A 57 -28.19 -26.79 -10.16
N ARG A 58 -28.32 -26.80 -11.49
CA ARG A 58 -28.37 -25.57 -12.30
C ARG A 58 -29.57 -24.68 -12.02
N GLN A 59 -30.73 -25.26 -11.78
CA GLN A 59 -31.92 -24.51 -11.40
C GLN A 59 -31.74 -23.84 -10.03
N CYS A 60 -31.15 -24.56 -9.07
CA CYS A 60 -30.80 -24.00 -7.76
C CYS A 60 -29.76 -22.87 -7.88
N HIS A 61 -28.76 -23.02 -8.75
CA HIS A 61 -27.80 -21.97 -9.04
C HIS A 61 -28.45 -20.72 -9.65
N GLY A 62 -29.29 -20.88 -10.68
CA GLY A 62 -30.01 -19.76 -11.28
C GLY A 62 -30.91 -19.02 -10.28
N HIS A 63 -31.50 -19.75 -9.33
CA HIS A 63 -32.24 -19.13 -8.23
C HIS A 63 -31.33 -18.38 -7.25
N ALA A 64 -30.18 -18.96 -6.90
CA ALA A 64 -29.19 -18.31 -6.03
C ALA A 64 -28.76 -16.94 -6.58
N VAL A 65 -28.46 -16.87 -7.89
CA VAL A 65 -28.06 -15.63 -8.56
C VAL A 65 -29.20 -14.62 -8.55
N LYS A 66 -30.41 -15.04 -8.94
CA LYS A 66 -31.57 -14.14 -8.99
C LYS A 66 -31.96 -13.57 -7.62
N SER A 67 -31.73 -14.34 -6.55
CA SER A 67 -32.05 -13.96 -5.18
C SER A 67 -30.89 -13.27 -4.45
N GLY A 68 -29.75 -13.04 -5.11
CA GLY A 68 -28.55 -12.45 -4.48
C GLY A 68 -27.87 -13.33 -3.43
N LEU A 69 -28.27 -14.61 -3.33
CA LEU A 69 -27.74 -15.58 -2.37
C LEU A 69 -26.54 -16.35 -2.92
N ALA A 70 -26.23 -16.21 -4.20
CA ALA A 70 -25.09 -16.84 -4.85
C ALA A 70 -23.74 -16.39 -4.26
N GLU A 71 -23.69 -15.23 -3.61
CA GLU A 71 -22.47 -14.71 -2.97
C GLU A 71 -22.31 -15.18 -1.51
N HIS A 72 -23.30 -15.85 -0.94
CA HIS A 72 -23.23 -16.30 0.44
C HIS A 72 -22.36 -17.56 0.58
N HIS A 73 -21.40 -17.56 1.50
CA HIS A 73 -20.36 -18.59 1.61
C HIS A 73 -20.87 -20.05 1.66
N TYR A 74 -22.00 -20.32 2.35
CA TYR A 74 -22.60 -21.65 2.42
C TYR A 74 -23.16 -22.11 1.06
N VAL A 75 -23.81 -21.21 0.33
CA VAL A 75 -24.38 -21.49 -0.99
C VAL A 75 -23.26 -21.67 -2.01
N CYS A 76 -22.24 -20.80 -1.97
CA CYS A 76 -21.01 -20.93 -2.77
C CYS A 76 -20.38 -22.32 -2.61
N ASN A 77 -20.12 -22.75 -1.37
CA ASN A 77 -19.45 -24.02 -1.12
C ASN A 77 -20.28 -25.23 -1.60
N ALA A 78 -21.62 -25.16 -1.44
CA ALA A 78 -22.50 -26.20 -1.96
C ALA A 78 -22.52 -26.25 -3.49
N LEU A 79 -22.59 -25.10 -4.17
CA LEU A 79 -22.57 -25.00 -5.63
C LEU A 79 -21.25 -25.52 -6.20
N LEU A 80 -20.14 -25.18 -5.55
CA LEU A 80 -18.84 -25.74 -5.86
C LEU A 80 -18.84 -27.26 -5.75
N HIS A 81 -19.31 -27.81 -4.63
CA HIS A 81 -19.37 -29.26 -4.43
C HIS A 81 -20.20 -29.94 -5.53
N MET A 82 -21.35 -29.35 -5.88
CA MET A 82 -22.25 -29.85 -6.93
C MET A 82 -21.59 -29.85 -8.32
N TYR A 83 -21.06 -28.72 -8.78
CA TYR A 83 -20.43 -28.62 -10.10
C TYR A 83 -19.17 -29.50 -10.21
N CYS A 84 -18.35 -29.56 -9.15
CA CYS A 84 -17.18 -30.43 -9.08
C CYS A 84 -17.51 -31.92 -9.00
N GLN A 85 -18.72 -32.30 -8.56
CA GLN A 85 -19.15 -33.71 -8.51
C GLN A 85 -19.82 -34.16 -9.81
N CYS A 86 -20.49 -33.27 -10.54
CA CYS A 86 -21.14 -33.59 -11.81
C CYS A 86 -20.18 -33.59 -13.02
N ALA A 87 -18.87 -33.43 -12.84
CA ALA A 87 -17.81 -33.54 -13.86
C ALA A 87 -17.96 -32.62 -15.10
N HIS A 88 -18.69 -31.51 -14.98
CA HIS A 88 -18.86 -30.53 -16.07
C HIS A 88 -17.82 -29.41 -15.95
N VAL A 89 -16.74 -29.54 -16.72
CA VAL A 89 -15.58 -28.62 -16.72
C VAL A 89 -15.99 -27.18 -17.06
N GLU A 90 -16.94 -26.96 -17.98
CA GLU A 90 -17.42 -25.62 -18.35
C GLU A 90 -18.20 -24.90 -17.23
N ASP A 91 -18.85 -25.62 -16.32
CA ASP A 91 -19.53 -24.99 -15.17
C ASP A 91 -18.65 -24.95 -13.92
N ALA A 92 -17.62 -25.79 -13.83
CA ALA A 92 -16.49 -25.56 -12.93
C ALA A 92 -15.72 -24.26 -13.27
N VAL A 93 -15.95 -23.68 -14.45
CA VAL A 93 -15.51 -22.31 -14.77
C VAL A 93 -16.36 -21.25 -14.08
N LYS A 94 -17.67 -21.49 -13.86
CA LYS A 94 -18.53 -20.55 -13.10
C LYS A 94 -18.19 -20.51 -11.62
N VAL A 95 -17.64 -21.61 -11.10
CA VAL A 95 -17.00 -21.68 -9.77
C VAL A 95 -15.87 -20.64 -9.57
N PHE A 96 -15.27 -20.09 -10.64
CA PHE A 96 -14.25 -19.05 -10.51
C PHE A 96 -14.79 -17.69 -10.06
N GLU A 97 -16.10 -17.43 -10.17
CA GLU A 97 -16.72 -16.27 -9.52
C GLU A 97 -16.53 -16.34 -7.99
N ILE A 98 -16.47 -17.55 -7.42
CA ILE A 98 -16.27 -17.75 -5.98
C ILE A 98 -14.82 -17.46 -5.59
N LEU A 99 -13.82 -17.87 -6.38
CA LEU A 99 -12.43 -17.49 -6.11
C LEU A 99 -12.24 -15.98 -6.27
N GLY A 100 -12.86 -15.37 -7.29
CA GLY A 100 -12.91 -13.93 -7.45
C GLY A 100 -13.57 -13.22 -6.27
N HIS A 101 -14.68 -13.77 -5.75
CA HIS A 101 -15.35 -13.30 -4.55
C HIS A 101 -14.42 -13.39 -3.34
N CYS A 102 -13.86 -14.57 -3.04
CA CYS A 102 -12.91 -14.79 -1.95
C CYS A 102 -11.73 -13.81 -2.02
N ALA A 103 -11.21 -13.58 -3.23
CA ALA A 103 -10.12 -12.65 -3.47
C ALA A 103 -10.55 -11.20 -3.19
N SER A 104 -11.77 -10.82 -3.57
CA SER A 104 -12.32 -9.47 -3.35
C SER A 104 -12.72 -9.19 -1.90
N THR A 105 -13.23 -10.20 -1.18
CA THR A 105 -13.69 -10.11 0.21
C THR A 105 -12.63 -10.53 1.23
N LYS A 106 -11.46 -10.99 0.75
CA LYS A 106 -10.36 -11.53 1.55
C LYS A 106 -10.77 -12.71 2.45
N GLU A 107 -11.73 -13.52 2.01
CA GLU A 107 -12.21 -14.70 2.73
C GLU A 107 -11.29 -15.91 2.53
N LEU A 108 -10.12 -15.88 3.17
CA LEU A 108 -9.11 -16.93 3.05
C LEU A 108 -9.61 -18.34 3.41
N LEU A 109 -10.49 -18.46 4.42
CA LEU A 109 -11.01 -19.76 4.86
C LEU A 109 -11.86 -20.42 3.76
N LEU A 110 -12.73 -19.64 3.12
CA LEU A 110 -13.55 -20.11 2.01
C LEU A 110 -12.65 -20.46 0.81
N GLY A 111 -11.67 -19.60 0.49
CA GLY A 111 -10.69 -19.86 -0.56
C GLY A 111 -9.92 -21.17 -0.37
N ARG A 112 -9.52 -21.50 0.87
CA ARG A 112 -8.86 -22.78 1.21
C ARG A 112 -9.79 -23.98 1.06
N GLN A 113 -11.07 -23.85 1.40
CA GLN A 113 -12.07 -24.92 1.15
C GLN A 113 -12.24 -25.17 -0.35
N VAL A 114 -12.28 -24.09 -1.14
CA VAL A 114 -12.38 -24.17 -2.60
C VAL A 114 -11.15 -24.86 -3.19
N HIS A 115 -9.95 -24.48 -2.75
CA HIS A 115 -8.70 -25.11 -3.18
C HIS A 115 -8.67 -26.60 -2.81
N ALA A 116 -9.07 -26.98 -1.59
CA ALA A 116 -9.11 -28.38 -1.18
C ALA A 116 -10.05 -29.24 -2.06
N GLN A 117 -11.16 -28.66 -2.51
CA GLN A 117 -12.08 -29.34 -3.43
C GLN A 117 -11.50 -29.44 -4.85
N ALA A 118 -10.78 -28.42 -5.32
CA ALA A 118 -10.04 -28.47 -6.58
C ALA A 118 -8.99 -29.61 -6.57
N LEU A 119 -8.19 -29.70 -5.50
CA LEU A 119 -7.19 -30.75 -5.28
C LEU A 119 -7.79 -32.16 -5.33
N LYS A 120 -8.94 -32.38 -4.68
CA LYS A 120 -9.64 -33.69 -4.71
C LYS A 120 -10.07 -34.13 -6.10
N ARG A 121 -10.18 -33.20 -7.04
CA ARG A 121 -10.67 -33.43 -8.41
C ARG A 121 -9.57 -33.22 -9.46
N ARG A 122 -8.33 -32.93 -9.05
CA ARG A 122 -7.20 -32.60 -9.93
C ARG A 122 -7.45 -31.41 -10.85
N LEU A 123 -8.31 -30.48 -10.42
CA LEU A 123 -8.63 -29.28 -11.19
C LEU A 123 -7.49 -28.25 -11.16
N GLU A 124 -6.67 -28.26 -10.11
CA GLU A 124 -5.48 -27.42 -9.93
C GLU A 124 -4.46 -27.57 -11.06
N LEU A 125 -4.48 -28.69 -11.80
CA LEU A 125 -3.61 -28.92 -12.96
C LEU A 125 -3.98 -28.04 -14.16
N SER A 126 -5.19 -27.47 -14.17
CA SER A 126 -5.57 -26.49 -15.17
C SER A 126 -4.92 -25.15 -14.86
N VAL A 127 -4.20 -24.59 -15.84
CA VAL A 127 -3.52 -23.29 -15.74
C VAL A 127 -4.49 -22.17 -15.37
N TYR A 128 -5.75 -22.25 -15.81
CA TYR A 128 -6.80 -21.31 -15.45
C TYR A 128 -7.17 -21.40 -13.96
N VAL A 129 -7.33 -22.62 -13.44
CA VAL A 129 -7.66 -22.86 -12.02
C VAL A 129 -6.49 -22.44 -11.13
N GLY A 130 -5.27 -22.88 -11.46
CA GLY A 130 -4.10 -22.50 -10.68
C GLY A 130 -3.85 -20.99 -10.69
N SER A 131 -4.04 -20.31 -11.81
CA SER A 131 -3.91 -18.83 -11.87
C SER A 131 -4.96 -18.12 -11.00
N ALA A 132 -6.21 -18.61 -10.98
CA ALA A 132 -7.26 -18.06 -10.11
C ALA A 132 -6.98 -18.34 -8.61
N LEU A 133 -6.42 -19.50 -8.27
CA LEU A 133 -5.98 -19.81 -6.91
C LEU A 133 -4.84 -18.90 -6.47
N VAL A 134 -3.85 -18.66 -7.35
CA VAL A 134 -2.74 -17.74 -7.12
C VAL A 134 -3.27 -16.32 -6.85
N ASP A 135 -4.19 -15.81 -7.66
CA ASP A 135 -4.82 -14.49 -7.45
C ASP A 135 -5.58 -14.43 -6.11
N MET A 136 -6.36 -15.47 -5.78
CA MET A 136 -7.08 -15.54 -4.52
C MET A 136 -6.14 -15.50 -3.31
N TYR A 137 -5.09 -16.33 -3.30
CA TYR A 137 -4.11 -16.32 -2.21
C TYR A 137 -3.34 -15.01 -2.14
N GLY A 138 -2.99 -14.42 -3.29
CA GLY A 138 -2.33 -13.12 -3.38
C GLY A 138 -3.15 -12.02 -2.71
N LYS A 139 -4.44 -11.88 -3.07
CA LYS A 139 -5.33 -10.87 -2.47
C LYS A 139 -5.67 -11.12 -1.00
N CYS A 140 -5.57 -12.38 -0.55
CA CYS A 140 -5.71 -12.78 0.86
C CYS A 140 -4.39 -12.64 1.67
N GLU A 141 -3.41 -11.89 1.18
CA GLU A 141 -2.14 -11.63 1.87
C GLU A 141 -1.32 -12.90 2.17
N CYS A 142 -1.45 -13.92 1.31
CA CYS A 142 -0.81 -15.24 1.46
C CYS A 142 0.08 -15.58 0.26
N ALA A 143 1.10 -14.76 -0.02
CA ALA A 143 1.98 -14.93 -1.19
C ALA A 143 2.66 -16.30 -1.29
N TYR A 144 3.05 -16.92 -0.18
CA TYR A 144 3.67 -18.25 -0.19
C TYR A 144 2.68 -19.38 -0.54
N ASP A 145 1.42 -19.27 -0.10
CA ASP A 145 0.36 -20.19 -0.51
C ASP A 145 0.07 -20.03 -2.02
N ALA A 146 0.13 -18.78 -2.52
CA ALA A 146 0.03 -18.49 -3.95
C ALA A 146 1.18 -19.13 -4.74
N SER A 147 2.43 -19.01 -4.27
CA SER A 147 3.58 -19.69 -4.87
C SER A 147 3.41 -21.20 -4.88
N SER A 148 2.90 -21.79 -3.79
CA SER A 148 2.67 -23.22 -3.70
C SER A 148 1.64 -23.70 -4.74
N ALA A 149 0.57 -22.93 -4.96
CA ALA A 149 -0.41 -23.23 -6.00
C ALA A 149 0.17 -23.08 -7.41
N PHE A 150 1.07 -22.10 -7.62
CA PHE A 150 1.77 -21.91 -8.88
C PHE A 150 2.74 -23.07 -9.21
N GLU A 151 3.47 -23.58 -8.22
CA GLU A 151 4.46 -24.64 -8.44
C GLU A 151 3.86 -25.97 -8.88
N VAL A 152 2.62 -26.25 -8.49
CA VAL A 152 1.90 -27.48 -8.85
C VAL A 152 1.43 -27.48 -10.30
N LEU A 153 1.44 -26.33 -10.99
CA LEU A 153 1.02 -26.23 -12.38
C LEU A 153 1.95 -27.04 -13.31
N PRO A 154 1.41 -27.99 -14.10
CA PRO A 154 2.21 -28.82 -15.00
C PRO A 154 2.77 -28.02 -16.18
N GLU A 155 2.02 -27.04 -16.68
CA GLU A 155 2.44 -26.10 -17.71
C GLU A 155 2.25 -24.67 -17.19
N LYS A 156 3.33 -23.88 -17.16
CA LYS A 156 3.29 -22.48 -16.71
C LYS A 156 3.37 -21.58 -17.93
N ASN A 157 2.38 -20.72 -18.12
CA ASN A 157 2.36 -19.74 -19.21
C ASN A 157 2.53 -18.31 -18.68
N VAL A 158 2.62 -17.32 -19.57
CA VAL A 158 2.83 -15.92 -19.18
C VAL A 158 1.77 -15.40 -18.20
N VAL A 159 0.53 -15.92 -18.26
CA VAL A 159 -0.57 -15.53 -17.37
C VAL A 159 -0.34 -16.05 -15.96
N SER A 160 0.00 -17.33 -15.79
CA SER A 160 0.25 -17.91 -14.46
C SER A 160 1.48 -17.29 -13.80
N TRP A 161 2.54 -17.03 -14.57
CA TRP A 161 3.71 -16.28 -14.09
C TRP A 161 3.36 -14.86 -13.66
N THR A 162 2.57 -14.13 -14.47
CA THR A 162 2.15 -12.78 -14.13
C THR A 162 1.26 -12.76 -12.88
N ALA A 163 0.41 -13.78 -12.69
CA ALA A 163 -0.42 -13.92 -11.50
C ALA A 163 0.42 -14.08 -10.23
N VAL A 164 1.44 -14.97 -10.23
CA VAL A 164 2.28 -15.16 -9.05
C VAL A 164 3.14 -13.92 -8.78
N MET A 165 3.70 -13.29 -9.82
CA MET A 165 4.42 -12.01 -9.65
C MET A 165 3.52 -10.91 -9.07
N THR A 166 2.25 -10.86 -9.49
CA THR A 166 1.26 -9.91 -8.96
C THR A 166 0.95 -10.18 -7.49
N ALA A 167 0.77 -11.45 -7.12
CA ALA A 167 0.56 -11.85 -5.73
C ALA A 167 1.73 -11.39 -4.85
N TYR A 168 2.97 -11.62 -5.25
CA TYR A 168 4.15 -11.16 -4.51
C TYR A 168 4.23 -9.62 -4.43
N THR A 169 3.99 -8.92 -5.55
CA THR A 169 4.02 -7.44 -5.58
C THR A 169 2.96 -6.80 -4.69
N GLN A 170 1.74 -7.36 -4.64
CA GLN A 170 0.66 -6.90 -3.76
C GLN A 170 0.93 -7.16 -2.28
N ASN A 171 1.79 -8.13 -1.97
CA ASN A 171 2.24 -8.48 -0.62
C ASN A 171 3.54 -7.77 -0.22
N GLU A 172 3.95 -6.74 -0.97
CA GLU A 172 5.18 -5.96 -0.75
C GLU A 172 6.49 -6.78 -0.84
N LEU A 173 6.42 -8.00 -1.38
CA LEU A 173 7.57 -8.89 -1.65
C LEU A 173 8.17 -8.57 -3.03
N PHE A 174 8.67 -7.34 -3.17
CA PHE A 174 9.07 -6.78 -4.45
C PHE A 174 10.34 -7.42 -5.02
N GLU A 175 11.30 -7.83 -4.18
CA GLU A 175 12.55 -8.46 -4.63
C GLU A 175 12.27 -9.84 -5.22
N GLU A 176 11.43 -10.64 -4.54
CA GLU A 176 11.00 -11.95 -4.98
C GLU A 176 10.16 -11.86 -6.27
N ALA A 177 9.30 -10.84 -6.40
CA ALA A 177 8.57 -10.59 -7.64
C ALA A 177 9.51 -10.31 -8.83
N LEU A 178 10.62 -9.59 -8.60
CA LEU A 178 11.64 -9.37 -9.63
C LEU A 178 12.47 -10.61 -9.92
N GLN A 179 12.71 -11.46 -8.92
CA GLN A 179 13.36 -12.75 -9.13
C GLN A 179 12.48 -13.65 -10.02
N LEU A 180 11.18 -13.74 -9.74
CA LEU A 180 10.23 -14.47 -10.58
C LEU A 180 10.19 -13.96 -12.04
N PHE A 181 10.39 -12.67 -12.27
CA PHE A 181 10.53 -12.11 -13.63
C PHE A 181 11.78 -12.63 -14.36
N LEU A 182 12.90 -12.78 -13.64
CA LEU A 182 14.12 -13.36 -14.19
C LEU A 182 13.93 -14.85 -14.47
N ASP A 183 13.29 -15.58 -13.56
CA ASP A 183 13.00 -17.00 -13.70
C ASP A 183 12.08 -17.27 -14.90
N LEU A 184 11.03 -16.46 -15.09
CA LEU A 184 10.18 -16.47 -16.28
C LEU A 184 11.00 -16.38 -17.58
N LYS A 185 12.01 -15.50 -17.61
CA LYS A 185 12.87 -15.32 -18.79
C LYS A 185 13.83 -16.49 -18.99
N MET A 186 14.35 -17.07 -17.90
CA MET A 186 15.23 -18.24 -17.96
C MET A 186 14.49 -19.48 -18.48
N GLU A 187 13.22 -19.63 -18.14
CA GLU A 187 12.32 -20.67 -18.67
C GLU A 187 11.87 -20.41 -20.13
N GLY A 188 12.38 -19.34 -20.76
CA GLY A 188 12.10 -19.02 -22.17
C GLY A 188 10.70 -18.45 -22.42
N VAL A 189 9.92 -18.18 -21.37
CA VAL A 189 8.60 -17.56 -21.47
C VAL A 189 8.76 -16.07 -21.75
N GLN A 190 8.11 -15.57 -22.80
CA GLN A 190 8.21 -14.16 -23.16
C GLN A 190 7.29 -13.31 -22.26
N PRO A 191 7.82 -12.26 -21.59
CA PRO A 191 7.00 -11.33 -20.84
C PRO A 191 6.03 -10.57 -21.76
N ASN A 192 4.81 -10.33 -21.30
CA ASN A 192 3.85 -9.44 -21.96
C ASN A 192 3.76 -8.08 -21.24
N GLU A 193 2.86 -7.20 -21.70
CA GLU A 193 2.67 -5.86 -21.16
C GLU A 193 2.28 -5.85 -19.68
N PHE A 194 1.51 -6.84 -19.24
CA PHE A 194 1.12 -6.99 -17.83
C PHE A 194 2.29 -7.50 -16.99
N THR A 195 3.09 -8.44 -17.50
CA THR A 195 4.30 -8.92 -16.82
C THR A 195 5.30 -7.77 -16.59
N TYR A 196 5.51 -6.93 -17.61
CA TYR A 196 6.35 -5.74 -17.48
C TYR A 196 5.78 -4.71 -16.50
N ALA A 197 4.46 -4.46 -16.54
CA ALA A 197 3.82 -3.53 -15.62
C ALA A 197 4.01 -3.97 -14.15
N VAL A 198 3.87 -5.27 -13.86
CA VAL A 198 4.11 -5.82 -12.52
C VAL A 198 5.58 -5.61 -12.11
N ALA A 199 6.54 -6.01 -12.94
CA ALA A 199 7.97 -5.86 -12.63
C ALA A 199 8.39 -4.38 -12.42
N LEU A 200 7.84 -3.46 -13.21
CA LEU A 200 8.06 -2.02 -13.05
C LEU A 200 7.47 -1.50 -11.74
N ASN A 201 6.27 -1.96 -11.35
CA ASN A 201 5.68 -1.61 -10.06
C ASN A 201 6.47 -2.20 -8.88
N SER A 202 7.05 -3.40 -9.00
CA SER A 202 7.97 -3.93 -7.98
C SER A 202 9.22 -3.05 -7.85
N CYS A 203 9.77 -2.58 -8.98
CA CYS A 203 10.86 -1.59 -8.97
C CYS A 203 10.45 -0.26 -8.31
N ALA A 204 9.20 0.19 -8.52
CA ALA A 204 8.65 1.38 -7.86
C ALA A 204 8.59 1.22 -6.34
N GLY A 205 8.14 0.04 -5.86
CA GLY A 205 8.10 -0.33 -4.45
C GLY A 205 9.47 -0.22 -3.78
N LEU A 206 10.49 -0.76 -4.45
CA LEU A 206 11.89 -0.72 -3.98
C LEU A 206 12.62 0.61 -4.20
N ALA A 207 12.02 1.56 -4.94
CA ALA A 207 12.72 2.72 -5.52
C ALA A 207 13.99 2.33 -6.32
N ALA A 208 13.95 1.18 -6.99
CA ALA A 208 15.09 0.60 -7.72
C ALA A 208 15.23 1.22 -9.12
N LEU A 209 15.63 2.49 -9.20
CA LEU A 209 15.72 3.26 -10.45
C LEU A 209 16.55 2.57 -11.54
N LYS A 210 17.64 1.89 -11.19
CA LYS A 210 18.49 1.19 -12.15
C LYS A 210 17.78 0.01 -12.80
N ASN A 211 17.12 -0.81 -12.00
CA ASN A 211 16.32 -1.94 -12.47
C ASN A 211 15.15 -1.44 -13.31
N GLY A 212 14.48 -0.37 -12.86
CA GLY A 212 13.42 0.30 -13.61
C GLY A 212 13.89 0.82 -14.99
N ASN A 213 15.08 1.43 -15.07
CA ASN A 213 15.67 1.86 -16.35
C ASN A 213 15.99 0.70 -17.28
N ALA A 214 16.53 -0.41 -16.75
CA ALA A 214 16.80 -1.61 -17.52
C ALA A 214 15.50 -2.24 -18.07
N LEU A 215 14.44 -2.28 -17.25
CA LEU A 215 13.10 -2.74 -17.68
C LEU A 215 12.49 -1.80 -18.72
N SER A 216 12.57 -0.48 -18.53
CA SER A 216 12.14 0.52 -19.52
C SER A 216 12.83 0.33 -20.89
N ALA A 217 14.14 0.14 -20.90
CA ALA A 217 14.88 -0.18 -22.13
C ALA A 217 14.44 -1.52 -22.74
N SER A 218 14.14 -2.52 -21.89
CA SER A 218 13.60 -3.82 -22.34
C SER A 218 12.23 -3.67 -23.00
N THR A 219 11.32 -2.87 -22.44
CA THR A 219 9.97 -2.66 -23.02
C THR A 219 10.04 -1.95 -24.37
N MET A 220 10.98 -1.02 -24.54
CA MET A 220 11.25 -0.40 -25.85
C MET A 220 11.76 -1.44 -26.87
N LYS A 221 12.75 -2.25 -26.48
CA LYS A 221 13.33 -3.29 -27.36
C LYS A 221 12.34 -4.36 -27.77
N THR A 222 11.43 -4.75 -26.89
CA THR A 222 10.39 -5.75 -27.19
C THR A 222 9.13 -5.15 -27.81
N GLY A 223 9.07 -3.83 -28.03
CA GLY A 223 7.91 -3.17 -28.64
C GLY A 223 6.70 -3.01 -27.71
N HIS A 224 6.88 -3.13 -26.40
CA HIS A 224 5.80 -3.05 -25.40
C HIS A 224 5.62 -1.64 -24.82
N TRP A 225 6.52 -0.71 -25.14
CA TRP A 225 6.46 0.66 -24.62
C TRP A 225 5.15 1.39 -24.96
N GLY A 226 4.49 1.08 -26.08
CA GLY A 226 3.22 1.70 -26.47
C GLY A 226 2.00 1.21 -25.68
N ALA A 227 2.14 0.17 -24.85
CA ALA A 227 1.04 -0.35 -24.06
C ALA A 227 0.76 0.57 -22.85
N LEU A 228 -0.50 0.97 -22.68
CA LEU A 228 -0.92 1.87 -21.60
C LEU A 228 -0.56 1.35 -20.20
N SER A 229 -0.70 0.05 -19.96
CA SER A 229 -0.32 -0.60 -18.70
C SER A 229 1.17 -0.44 -18.38
N VAL A 230 2.04 -0.54 -19.40
CA VAL A 230 3.48 -0.34 -19.27
C VAL A 230 3.80 1.12 -19.01
N CYS A 231 3.21 2.06 -19.76
CA CYS A 231 3.43 3.49 -19.54
C CYS A 231 2.99 3.92 -18.14
N ASN A 232 1.83 3.46 -17.66
CA ASN A 232 1.35 3.76 -16.31
C ASN A 232 2.28 3.21 -15.23
N ALA A 233 2.79 1.99 -15.40
CA ALA A 233 3.78 1.42 -14.49
C ALA A 233 5.14 2.16 -14.55
N LEU A 234 5.57 2.62 -15.73
CA LEU A 234 6.76 3.47 -15.89
C LEU A 234 6.58 4.81 -15.18
N ILE A 235 5.42 5.48 -15.34
CA ILE A 235 5.11 6.72 -14.62
C ILE A 235 5.22 6.49 -13.12
N ASN A 236 4.59 5.44 -12.58
CA ASN A 236 4.66 5.13 -11.15
C ASN A 236 6.10 4.85 -10.68
N MET A 237 6.85 4.03 -11.42
CA MET A 237 8.24 3.69 -11.11
C MET A 237 9.14 4.93 -11.08
N TYR A 238 9.04 5.77 -12.11
CA TYR A 238 9.78 7.02 -12.16
C TYR A 238 9.30 8.01 -11.11
N ALA A 239 8.01 8.13 -10.83
CA ALA A 239 7.49 9.02 -9.80
C ALA A 239 8.05 8.67 -8.41
N LYS A 240 8.32 7.38 -8.13
CA LYS A 240 9.00 6.91 -6.91
C LYS A 240 10.53 7.06 -6.91
N SER A 241 11.12 7.59 -7.99
CA SER A 241 12.58 7.72 -8.16
C SER A 241 13.03 9.13 -8.63
N GLY A 242 12.11 9.92 -9.17
CA GLY A 242 12.31 11.23 -9.79
C GLY A 242 11.15 11.63 -10.71
N ILE A 243 10.41 12.68 -10.33
CA ILE A 243 9.19 13.13 -11.03
C ILE A 243 9.43 13.58 -12.49
N ASN A 244 10.63 14.09 -12.81
CA ASN A 244 10.94 14.58 -14.16
C ASN A 244 10.90 13.47 -15.22
N ASP A 245 11.38 12.27 -14.90
CA ASP A 245 11.35 11.15 -15.84
C ASP A 245 9.93 10.58 -15.98
N ALA A 246 9.13 10.64 -14.90
CA ALA A 246 7.71 10.28 -14.96
C ALA A 246 6.94 11.23 -15.89
N TRP A 247 7.19 12.54 -15.77
CA TRP A 247 6.62 13.55 -16.66
C TRP A 247 7.00 13.32 -18.12
N ARG A 248 8.26 12.96 -18.42
CA ARG A 248 8.70 12.62 -19.78
C ARG A 248 7.94 11.44 -20.37
N VAL A 249 7.70 10.40 -19.59
CA VAL A 249 6.85 9.28 -20.03
C VAL A 249 5.44 9.78 -20.30
N PHE A 250 4.85 10.52 -19.36
CA PHE A 250 3.50 11.04 -19.48
C PHE A 250 3.27 11.91 -20.74
N ILE A 251 4.16 12.86 -21.04
CA ILE A 251 4.01 13.72 -22.23
C ILE A 251 4.26 12.98 -23.54
N SER A 252 5.00 11.87 -23.52
CA SER A 252 5.27 11.06 -24.72
C SER A 252 4.16 10.05 -25.02
N MET A 253 3.23 9.79 -24.09
CA MET A 253 2.08 8.92 -24.32
C MET A 253 1.12 9.50 -25.37
N PRO A 254 0.77 8.74 -26.42
CA PRO A 254 -0.22 9.18 -27.41
C PRO A 254 -1.64 9.28 -26.84
N TRP A 255 -1.98 8.37 -25.94
CA TRP A 255 -3.27 8.32 -25.25
C TRP A 255 -3.04 8.13 -23.76
N ARG A 256 -3.83 8.83 -22.94
CA ARG A 256 -3.70 8.89 -21.48
C ARG A 256 -5.06 8.59 -20.89
N ASP A 257 -5.10 7.65 -19.97
CA ASP A 257 -6.30 7.34 -19.20
C ASP A 257 -6.27 8.05 -17.84
N VAL A 258 -7.37 7.94 -17.11
CA VAL A 258 -7.49 8.42 -15.73
C VAL A 258 -6.35 7.93 -14.82
N VAL A 259 -5.84 6.71 -15.04
CA VAL A 259 -4.70 6.16 -14.29
C VAL A 259 -3.40 6.92 -14.59
N SER A 260 -3.15 7.27 -15.86
CA SER A 260 -2.01 8.07 -16.30
C SER A 260 -1.99 9.43 -15.60
N TRP A 261 -3.13 10.14 -15.62
CA TRP A 261 -3.31 11.44 -14.98
C TRP A 261 -3.13 11.37 -13.47
N ASN A 262 -3.81 10.42 -12.82
CA ASN A 262 -3.73 10.22 -11.38
C ASN A 262 -2.30 9.95 -10.91
N SER A 263 -1.55 9.14 -11.66
CA SER A 263 -0.18 8.78 -11.31
C SER A 263 0.75 10.00 -11.29
N ILE A 264 0.56 10.95 -12.21
CA ILE A 264 1.33 12.20 -12.25
C ILE A 264 0.87 13.19 -11.19
N ILE A 265 -0.44 13.38 -10.98
CA ILE A 265 -0.97 14.28 -9.94
C ILE A 265 -0.45 13.85 -8.56
N ILE A 266 -0.58 12.56 -8.25
CA ILE A 266 -0.08 11.96 -7.01
C ILE A 266 1.46 12.06 -6.95
N GLY A 267 2.14 11.80 -8.07
CA GLY A 267 3.59 11.95 -8.20
C GLY A 267 4.07 13.34 -7.81
N TYR A 268 3.50 14.39 -8.40
CA TYR A 268 3.84 15.78 -8.08
C TYR A 268 3.57 16.12 -6.62
N ALA A 269 2.41 15.71 -6.09
CA ALA A 269 2.12 15.86 -4.66
C ALA A 269 3.20 15.19 -3.80
N HIS A 270 3.60 13.94 -4.04
CA HIS A 270 4.65 13.30 -3.23
C HIS A 270 6.03 13.98 -3.30
N HIS A 271 6.29 14.81 -4.32
CA HIS A 271 7.54 15.58 -4.45
C HIS A 271 7.44 17.01 -3.88
N GLY A 272 6.32 17.37 -3.26
CA GLY A 272 6.08 18.73 -2.74
C GLY A 272 5.73 19.75 -3.82
N LEU A 273 5.57 19.32 -5.07
CA LEU A 273 5.27 20.15 -6.23
C LEU A 273 3.75 20.28 -6.41
N ALA A 274 3.09 20.79 -5.37
CA ALA A 274 1.64 20.77 -5.31
C ALA A 274 0.98 21.72 -6.32
N ARG A 275 1.65 22.80 -6.73
CA ARG A 275 1.12 23.69 -7.79
C ARG A 275 1.10 23.00 -9.14
N GLU A 276 2.14 22.25 -9.45
CA GLU A 276 2.24 21.42 -10.64
C GLU A 276 1.18 20.31 -10.62
N ALA A 277 0.95 19.68 -9.46
CA ALA A 277 -0.14 18.71 -9.29
C ALA A 277 -1.52 19.32 -9.61
N MET A 278 -1.78 20.53 -9.12
CA MET A 278 -3.00 21.26 -9.44
C MET A 278 -3.08 21.64 -10.92
N SER A 279 -1.99 22.08 -11.55
CA SER A 279 -1.95 22.37 -12.98
C SER A 279 -2.33 21.14 -13.80
N VAL A 280 -1.74 19.98 -13.51
CA VAL A 280 -2.04 18.72 -14.20
C VAL A 280 -3.49 18.29 -13.99
N PHE A 281 -4.08 18.54 -12.82
CA PHE A 281 -5.49 18.30 -12.60
C PHE A 281 -6.38 19.18 -13.50
N HIS A 282 -6.05 20.47 -13.66
CA HIS A 282 -6.79 21.33 -14.59
C HIS A 282 -6.61 20.90 -16.05
N ASP A 283 -5.41 20.45 -16.43
CA ASP A 283 -5.15 19.89 -17.76
C ASP A 283 -5.97 18.61 -18.02
N MET A 284 -6.16 17.76 -16.99
CA MET A 284 -7.03 16.58 -17.06
C MET A 284 -8.48 16.99 -17.36
N LEU A 285 -9.00 18.02 -16.67
CA LEU A 285 -10.35 18.53 -16.90
C LEU A 285 -10.49 19.14 -18.30
N PHE A 286 -9.47 19.86 -18.76
CA PHE A 286 -9.45 20.44 -20.11
C PHE A 286 -9.40 19.36 -21.20
N ALA A 287 -8.74 18.23 -20.93
CA ALA A 287 -8.73 17.05 -21.80
C ALA A 287 -10.05 16.26 -21.77
N GLU A 288 -11.08 16.74 -21.05
CA GLU A 288 -12.39 16.08 -20.87
C GLU A 288 -12.29 14.67 -20.24
N GLU A 289 -11.19 14.37 -19.54
CA GLU A 289 -11.02 13.13 -18.81
C GLU A 289 -11.75 13.22 -17.46
N THR A 290 -12.64 12.26 -17.19
CA THR A 290 -13.48 12.30 -15.99
C THR A 290 -12.66 11.98 -14.74
N PRO A 291 -12.58 12.88 -13.75
CA PRO A 291 -11.96 12.58 -12.46
C PRO A 291 -12.59 11.35 -11.81
N SER A 292 -11.77 10.59 -11.10
CA SER A 292 -12.18 9.41 -10.35
C SER A 292 -11.96 9.60 -8.85
N TYR A 293 -12.40 8.62 -8.06
CA TYR A 293 -12.09 8.51 -6.64
C TYR A 293 -10.60 8.75 -6.35
N VAL A 294 -9.69 8.15 -7.13
CA VAL A 294 -8.25 8.28 -6.90
C VAL A 294 -7.72 9.68 -7.29
N THR A 295 -8.35 10.35 -8.26
CA THR A 295 -7.99 11.72 -8.67
C THR A 295 -8.10 12.68 -7.49
N PHE A 296 -9.22 12.62 -6.77
CA PHE A 296 -9.46 13.52 -5.64
C PHE A 296 -8.58 13.21 -4.42
N VAL A 297 -8.13 11.97 -4.22
CA VAL A 297 -7.07 11.68 -3.23
C VAL A 297 -5.79 12.45 -3.56
N GLY A 298 -5.39 12.48 -4.84
CA GLY A 298 -4.23 13.25 -5.30
C GLY A 298 -4.40 14.76 -5.14
N VAL A 299 -5.55 15.30 -5.57
CA VAL A 299 -5.87 16.74 -5.47
C VAL A 299 -5.92 17.21 -4.02
N LEU A 300 -6.59 16.48 -3.13
CA LEU A 300 -6.67 16.84 -1.71
C LEU A 300 -5.30 16.71 -1.03
N SER A 301 -4.46 15.76 -1.45
CA SER A 301 -3.08 15.66 -0.97
C SER A 301 -2.22 16.87 -1.40
N ALA A 302 -2.42 17.38 -2.62
CA ALA A 302 -1.78 18.62 -3.09
C ALA A 302 -2.30 19.85 -2.31
N CYS A 303 -3.61 19.95 -2.09
CA CYS A 303 -4.20 21.01 -1.26
C CYS A 303 -3.59 21.01 0.15
N ALA A 304 -3.46 19.82 0.76
CA ALA A 304 -2.83 19.64 2.06
C ALA A 304 -1.38 20.16 2.12
N GLN A 305 -0.66 20.20 1.00
CA GLN A 305 0.72 20.70 0.95
C GLN A 305 0.79 22.21 0.78
N LEU A 306 -0.18 22.79 0.08
CA LEU A 306 -0.30 24.23 -0.11
C LEU A 306 -1.04 24.95 1.03
N GLY A 307 -1.61 24.20 1.98
CA GLY A 307 -2.45 24.77 3.05
C GLY A 307 -3.79 25.32 2.53
N LEU A 308 -4.26 24.85 1.38
CA LEU A 308 -5.47 25.33 0.73
C LEU A 308 -6.73 24.68 1.33
N VAL A 309 -7.08 25.10 2.55
CA VAL A 309 -8.20 24.49 3.32
C VAL A 309 -9.53 24.69 2.62
N ASP A 310 -9.79 25.90 2.12
CA ASP A 310 -11.06 26.26 1.49
C ASP A 310 -11.26 25.51 0.16
N GLU A 311 -10.22 25.41 -0.66
CA GLU A 311 -10.24 24.63 -1.90
C GLU A 311 -10.38 23.13 -1.60
N GLY A 312 -9.69 22.62 -0.58
CA GLY A 312 -9.86 21.23 -0.14
C GLY A 312 -11.30 20.91 0.24
N LEU A 313 -11.95 21.80 0.99
CA LEU A 313 -13.37 21.68 1.34
C LEU A 313 -14.30 21.81 0.13
N TYR A 314 -13.98 22.70 -0.82
CA TYR A 314 -14.70 22.85 -2.07
C TYR A 314 -14.67 21.55 -2.89
N TYR A 315 -13.48 20.98 -3.11
CA TYR A 315 -13.33 19.74 -3.87
C TYR A 315 -14.08 18.58 -3.21
N LEU A 316 -13.93 18.41 -1.90
CA LEU A 316 -14.56 17.31 -1.16
C LEU A 316 -16.09 17.40 -1.14
N ASN A 317 -16.64 18.59 -0.83
CA ASN A 317 -18.08 18.73 -0.55
C ASN A 317 -18.91 19.13 -1.77
N THR A 318 -18.28 19.80 -2.75
CA THR A 318 -18.97 20.33 -3.94
C THR A 318 -18.61 19.54 -5.18
N MET A 319 -17.34 19.60 -5.62
CA MET A 319 -16.94 19.03 -6.92
C MET A 319 -17.12 17.51 -6.98
N MET A 320 -16.70 16.77 -5.94
CA MET A 320 -16.91 15.32 -5.89
C MET A 320 -18.39 14.95 -5.96
N LYS A 321 -19.25 15.73 -5.29
CA LYS A 321 -20.71 15.51 -5.28
C LYS A 321 -21.32 15.78 -6.66
N GLU A 322 -20.92 16.85 -7.32
CA GLU A 322 -21.35 17.18 -8.69
C GLU A 322 -20.95 16.10 -9.70
N MET A 323 -19.79 15.47 -9.47
CA MET A 323 -19.30 14.35 -10.27
C MET A 323 -19.84 12.98 -9.85
N GLY A 324 -20.73 12.91 -8.85
CA GLY A 324 -21.30 11.66 -8.36
C GLY A 324 -20.32 10.74 -7.63
N ILE A 325 -19.17 11.27 -7.19
CA ILE A 325 -18.13 10.52 -6.48
C ILE A 325 -18.37 10.67 -4.98
N LYS A 326 -18.61 9.55 -4.30
CA LYS A 326 -18.76 9.54 -2.84
C LYS A 326 -17.38 9.59 -2.17
N PRO A 327 -17.12 10.56 -1.26
CA PRO A 327 -15.89 10.55 -0.48
C PRO A 327 -15.80 9.32 0.41
N GLY A 328 -14.61 8.74 0.46
CA GLY A 328 -14.28 7.61 1.33
C GLY A 328 -13.13 7.93 2.29
N ARG A 329 -12.62 6.91 2.96
CA ARG A 329 -11.65 7.04 4.06
C ARG A 329 -10.42 7.86 3.66
N GLU A 330 -9.83 7.56 2.51
CA GLU A 330 -8.61 8.18 2.01
C GLU A 330 -8.76 9.70 1.83
N HIS A 331 -9.92 10.14 1.31
CA HIS A 331 -10.23 11.55 1.12
C HIS A 331 -10.28 12.31 2.45
N TYR A 332 -10.99 11.73 3.43
CA TYR A 332 -11.09 12.33 4.75
C TYR A 332 -9.73 12.38 5.45
N THR A 333 -8.89 11.36 5.27
CA THR A 333 -7.53 11.34 5.83
C THR A 333 -6.63 12.42 5.21
N CYS A 334 -6.76 12.71 3.91
CA CYS A 334 -6.11 13.86 3.28
C CYS A 334 -6.60 15.20 3.90
N MET A 335 -7.90 15.34 4.14
CA MET A 335 -8.49 16.54 4.76
C MET A 335 -8.03 16.74 6.20
N VAL A 336 -7.94 15.67 6.99
CA VAL A 336 -7.36 15.72 8.34
C VAL A 336 -5.91 16.20 8.25
N GLY A 337 -5.12 15.65 7.31
CA GLY A 337 -3.75 16.10 7.07
C GLY A 337 -3.65 17.59 6.70
N LEU A 338 -4.57 18.09 5.88
CA LEU A 338 -4.69 19.51 5.51
C LEU A 338 -4.98 20.40 6.73
N LEU A 339 -6.05 20.11 7.48
CA LEU A 339 -6.41 20.85 8.71
C LEU A 339 -5.28 20.82 9.75
N CYS A 340 -4.64 19.67 9.89
CA CYS A 340 -3.50 19.47 10.77
C CYS A 340 -2.32 20.39 10.43
N ARG A 341 -1.99 20.55 9.15
CA ARG A 341 -0.90 21.43 8.69
C ARG A 341 -1.24 22.92 8.74
N ASP A 342 -2.52 23.26 8.72
CA ASP A 342 -3.01 24.62 8.94
C ASP A 342 -3.06 24.97 10.45
N GLY A 343 -2.95 23.97 11.33
CA GLY A 343 -2.98 24.13 12.79
C GLY A 343 -4.38 24.09 13.40
N ARG A 344 -5.42 23.75 12.61
CA ARG A 344 -6.82 23.62 13.04
C ARG A 344 -7.07 22.26 13.70
N LEU A 345 -6.38 22.00 14.82
CA LEU A 345 -6.32 20.67 15.45
C LEU A 345 -7.68 20.19 16.00
N ASP A 346 -8.46 21.07 16.61
CA ASP A 346 -9.78 20.72 17.16
C ASP A 346 -10.77 20.36 16.05
N GLU A 347 -10.70 21.07 14.91
CA GLU A 347 -11.50 20.75 13.74
C GLU A 347 -11.07 19.44 13.11
N ALA A 348 -9.77 19.15 13.07
CA ALA A 348 -9.26 17.85 12.62
C ALA A 348 -9.78 16.70 13.52
N GLU A 349 -9.79 16.86 14.85
CA GLU A 349 -10.36 15.88 15.78
C GLU A 349 -11.87 15.69 15.51
N HIS A 350 -12.61 16.80 15.38
CA HIS A 350 -14.04 16.75 15.05
C HIS A 350 -14.31 16.06 13.71
N PHE A 351 -13.48 16.34 12.71
CA PHE A 351 -13.60 15.78 11.37
C PHE A 351 -13.39 14.26 11.35
N ILE A 352 -12.44 13.74 12.15
CA ILE A 352 -12.21 12.30 12.31
C ILE A 352 -13.44 11.62 12.91
N LEU A 353 -14.00 12.20 13.97
CA LEU A 353 -15.14 11.65 14.69
C LEU A 353 -16.44 11.75 13.88
N GLY A 354 -16.65 12.88 13.18
CA GLY A 354 -17.87 13.17 12.43
C GLY A 354 -18.02 12.39 11.12
N ASN A 355 -16.93 12.01 10.46
CA ASN A 355 -16.96 11.30 9.17
C ASN A 355 -16.75 9.78 9.30
N TYR A 356 -16.94 9.21 10.49
CA TYR A 356 -16.81 7.77 10.76
C TYR A 356 -15.45 7.15 10.40
N ILE A 357 -14.38 7.95 10.38
CA ILE A 357 -13.00 7.47 10.19
C ILE A 357 -12.26 7.32 11.53
N GLY A 358 -12.99 7.20 12.64
CA GLY A 358 -12.42 7.05 13.99
C GLY A 358 -11.54 5.82 14.19
N THR A 359 -11.57 4.84 13.28
CA THR A 359 -10.69 3.67 13.26
C THR A 359 -9.46 3.85 12.36
N ASP A 360 -9.35 4.97 11.64
CA ASP A 360 -8.20 5.25 10.77
C ASP A 360 -7.00 5.73 11.58
N VAL A 361 -6.04 4.83 11.76
CA VAL A 361 -4.78 5.09 12.48
C VAL A 361 -3.92 6.14 11.77
N VAL A 362 -4.01 6.27 10.44
CA VAL A 362 -3.22 7.25 9.68
C VAL A 362 -3.70 8.67 9.95
N ALA A 363 -5.03 8.89 9.97
CA ALA A 363 -5.62 10.18 10.30
C ALA A 363 -5.25 10.63 11.72
N TRP A 364 -5.40 9.74 12.71
CA TRP A 364 -5.00 10.01 14.08
C TRP A 364 -3.49 10.29 14.22
N LYS A 365 -2.63 9.57 13.49
CA LYS A 365 -1.18 9.81 13.49
C LYS A 365 -0.81 11.19 12.93
N SER A 366 -1.48 11.64 11.87
CA SER A 366 -1.31 13.00 11.33
C SER A 366 -1.66 14.06 12.38
N LEU A 367 -2.76 13.86 13.11
CA LEU A 367 -3.16 14.75 14.21
C LEU A 367 -2.16 14.71 15.37
N LEU A 368 -1.68 13.53 15.76
CA LEU A 368 -0.68 13.37 16.82
C LEU A 368 0.62 14.11 16.48
N GLY A 369 1.11 13.95 15.24
CA GLY A 369 2.30 14.66 14.76
C GLY A 369 2.13 16.18 14.86
N SER A 370 0.96 16.67 14.47
CA SER A 370 0.65 18.10 14.49
C SER A 370 0.51 18.64 15.91
N CYS A 371 -0.04 17.87 16.84
CA CYS A 371 -0.03 18.22 18.27
C CYS A 371 1.40 18.46 18.80
N GLN A 372 2.39 17.72 18.30
CA GLN A 372 3.79 17.94 18.67
C GLN A 372 4.34 19.23 18.09
N VAL A 373 3.98 19.56 16.84
CA VAL A 373 4.42 20.78 16.12
C VAL A 373 3.83 22.03 16.78
N TYR A 374 2.52 22.06 17.01
CA TYR A 374 1.82 23.19 17.63
C TYR A 374 1.87 23.17 19.17
N LYS A 375 2.64 22.25 19.77
CA LYS A 375 2.84 22.11 21.22
C LYS A 375 1.55 21.89 22.02
N ASN A 376 0.50 21.33 21.40
CA ASN A 376 -0.74 20.95 22.08
C ASN A 376 -0.62 19.54 22.67
N TYR A 377 0.19 19.41 23.73
CA TYR A 377 0.49 18.11 24.34
C TYR A 377 -0.72 17.47 25.05
N GLY A 378 -1.70 18.28 25.47
CA GLY A 378 -2.94 17.79 26.08
C GLY A 378 -3.78 16.98 25.10
N LEU A 379 -4.05 17.55 23.93
CA LEU A 379 -4.71 16.83 22.83
C LEU A 379 -3.84 15.65 22.36
N GLY A 380 -2.53 15.86 22.21
CA GLY A 380 -1.59 14.81 21.80
C GLY A 380 -1.65 13.56 22.71
N HIS A 381 -1.80 13.73 24.02
CA HIS A 381 -1.96 12.60 24.94
C HIS A 381 -3.24 11.79 24.66
N ARG A 382 -4.40 12.45 24.48
CA ARG A 382 -5.67 11.78 24.19
C ARG A 382 -5.62 11.03 22.86
N VAL A 383 -5.09 11.67 21.82
CA VAL A 383 -4.94 11.08 20.49
C VAL A 383 -4.02 9.85 20.54
N ALA A 384 -2.92 9.92 21.30
CA ALA A 384 -2.03 8.78 21.47
C ALA A 384 -2.74 7.59 22.15
N GLU A 385 -3.56 7.84 23.17
CA GLU A 385 -4.35 6.78 23.81
C GLU A 385 -5.34 6.13 22.85
N GLN A 386 -6.03 6.93 22.01
CA GLN A 386 -6.93 6.41 20.98
C GLN A 386 -6.21 5.50 19.99
N ILE A 387 -5.03 5.91 19.49
CA ILE A 387 -4.23 5.09 18.58
C ILE A 387 -3.79 3.79 19.27
N LEU A 388 -3.35 3.85 20.53
CA LEU A 388 -2.88 2.68 21.27
C LEU A 388 -4.01 1.72 21.67
N GLN A 389 -5.26 2.17 21.67
CA GLN A 389 -6.43 1.29 21.79
C GLN A 389 -6.67 0.53 20.46
N LEU A 390 -6.57 1.22 19.33
CA LEU A 390 -6.76 0.62 18.00
C LEU A 390 -5.60 -0.30 17.59
N LYS A 391 -4.36 0.13 17.87
CA LYS A 391 -3.13 -0.58 17.51
C LYS A 391 -2.15 -0.56 18.69
N PRO A 392 -2.28 -1.50 19.64
CA PRO A 392 -1.48 -1.55 20.87
C PRO A 392 0.04 -1.63 20.69
N ASN A 393 0.49 -2.10 19.53
CA ASN A 393 1.90 -2.30 19.21
C ASN A 393 2.48 -1.20 18.29
N ASP A 394 1.79 -0.07 18.13
CA ASP A 394 2.28 1.02 17.28
C ASP A 394 3.48 1.76 17.90
N VAL A 395 4.69 1.38 17.48
CA VAL A 395 5.96 1.93 17.96
C VAL A 395 6.01 3.46 17.82
N GLY A 396 5.57 4.00 16.68
CA GLY A 396 5.64 5.42 16.36
C GLY A 396 4.86 6.29 17.36
N THR A 397 3.69 5.82 17.78
CA THR A 397 2.84 6.50 18.76
C THR A 397 3.51 6.59 20.13
N TYR A 398 4.14 5.51 20.60
CA TYR A 398 4.90 5.53 21.86
C TYR A 398 6.07 6.49 21.82
N VAL A 399 6.85 6.46 20.73
CA VAL A 399 7.98 7.37 20.56
C VAL A 399 7.50 8.82 20.56
N MET A 400 6.43 9.13 19.83
CA MET A 400 5.88 10.48 19.75
C MET A 400 5.32 10.96 21.11
N LEU A 401 4.60 10.11 21.84
CA LEU A 401 4.11 10.43 23.18
C LEU A 401 5.26 10.63 24.18
N SER A 402 6.28 9.77 24.14
CA SER A 402 7.51 9.96 24.93
C SER A 402 8.20 11.28 24.60
N ASN A 403 8.26 11.64 23.33
CA ASN A 403 8.88 12.89 22.87
C ASN A 403 8.09 14.12 23.35
N MET A 404 6.77 14.07 23.32
CA MET A 404 5.91 15.14 23.87
C MET A 404 6.12 15.31 25.37
N TYR A 405 6.20 14.22 26.14
CA TYR A 405 6.50 14.28 27.58
C TYR A 405 7.87 14.88 27.85
N ALA A 406 8.91 14.46 27.11
CA ALA A 406 10.25 15.02 27.23
C ALA A 406 10.26 16.53 26.95
N ARG A 407 9.59 16.98 25.86
CA ARG A 407 9.48 18.42 25.51
C ARG A 407 8.66 19.23 26.51
N ALA A 408 7.76 18.59 27.25
CA ALA A 408 7.01 19.20 28.35
C ALA A 408 7.77 19.14 29.70
N ASN A 409 9.03 18.68 29.72
CA ASN A 409 9.84 18.44 30.93
C ASN A 409 9.18 17.46 31.93
N ARG A 410 8.35 16.54 31.44
CA ARG A 410 7.63 15.53 32.23
C ARG A 410 8.31 14.16 32.13
N TRP A 411 9.41 14.00 32.84
CA TRP A 411 10.20 12.76 32.82
C TRP A 411 9.47 11.55 33.42
N ASP A 412 8.53 11.78 34.33
CA ASP A 412 7.60 10.77 34.85
C ASP A 412 6.83 10.07 33.71
N GLY A 413 6.33 10.86 32.75
CA GLY A 413 5.63 10.38 31.57
C GLY A 413 6.53 9.57 30.64
N VAL A 414 7.77 10.01 30.43
CA VAL A 414 8.77 9.29 29.61
C VAL A 414 9.05 7.91 30.20
N VAL A 415 9.27 7.82 31.51
CA VAL A 415 9.51 6.55 32.22
C VAL A 415 8.28 5.64 32.12
N LYS A 416 7.08 6.18 32.30
CA LYS A 416 5.81 5.42 32.17
C LYS A 416 5.64 4.84 30.77
N VAL A 417 5.91 5.62 29.72
CA VAL A 417 5.84 5.17 28.33
C VAL A 417 6.87 4.06 28.05
N ARG A 418 8.12 4.23 28.49
CA ARG A 418 9.16 3.21 28.32
C ARG A 418 8.82 1.90 29.04
N LYS A 419 8.23 1.99 30.25
CA LYS A 419 7.75 0.82 30.99
C LYS A 419 6.65 0.09 30.20
N LEU A 420 5.67 0.84 29.68
CA LEU A 420 4.56 0.28 28.89
C LEU A 420 5.05 -0.38 27.59
N MET A 421 6.03 0.22 26.91
CA MET A 421 6.67 -0.40 25.74
C MET A 421 7.33 -1.73 26.10
N LYS A 422 8.04 -1.79 27.23
CA LYS A 422 8.68 -3.03 27.72
C LYS A 422 7.66 -4.11 28.07
N GLU A 423 6.58 -3.75 28.77
CA GLU A 423 5.49 -4.66 29.17
C GLU A 423 4.77 -5.26 27.94
N ARG A 424 4.65 -4.50 26.85
CA ARG A 424 4.01 -4.95 25.60
C ARG A 424 4.99 -5.52 24.57
N GLY A 425 6.28 -5.64 24.90
CA GLY A 425 7.30 -6.15 23.98
C GLY A 425 7.57 -5.25 22.77
N VAL A 426 7.16 -3.99 22.80
CA VAL A 426 7.30 -3.04 21.70
C VAL A 426 8.74 -2.50 21.69
N ARG A 427 9.46 -2.69 20.58
CA ARG A 427 10.83 -2.22 20.41
C ARG A 427 10.89 -1.08 19.41
N LYS A 428 11.71 -0.07 19.71
CA LYS A 428 11.99 1.04 18.79
C LYS A 428 12.83 0.53 17.63
N GLU A 429 12.38 0.78 16.40
CA GLU A 429 13.17 0.51 15.21
C GLU A 429 14.29 1.56 15.08
N PRO A 430 15.52 1.13 14.72
CA PRO A 430 16.59 2.07 14.45
C PRO A 430 16.28 2.90 13.20
N GLY A 431 16.70 4.16 13.21
CA GLY A 431 16.69 4.98 12.00
C GLY A 431 17.78 4.50 11.05
N VAL A 432 17.40 4.10 9.85
CA VAL A 432 18.28 3.56 8.82
C VAL A 432 18.15 4.41 7.56
N SER A 433 19.30 4.82 7.02
CA SER A 433 19.36 5.45 5.70
C SER A 433 20.19 4.60 4.76
N TRP A 434 19.80 4.50 3.49
CA TRP A 434 20.58 3.77 2.50
C TRP A 434 20.73 4.57 1.21
N ILE A 435 21.82 4.29 0.51
CA ILE A 435 22.21 4.92 -0.76
C ILE A 435 22.72 3.85 -1.70
N GLN A 436 22.36 3.96 -2.98
CA GLN A 436 22.86 3.08 -4.04
C GLN A 436 23.95 3.82 -4.83
N VAL A 437 25.19 3.31 -4.79
CA VAL A 437 26.31 3.81 -5.59
C VAL A 437 26.85 2.65 -6.42
N GLY A 438 26.90 2.81 -7.75
CA GLY A 438 27.21 1.66 -8.62
C GLY A 438 26.19 0.52 -8.45
N SER A 439 26.63 -0.73 -8.42
CA SER A 439 25.77 -1.89 -8.20
C SER A 439 25.45 -2.16 -6.73
N GLU A 440 26.06 -1.42 -5.80
CA GLU A 440 25.98 -1.72 -4.37
C GLU A 440 25.02 -0.79 -3.63
N VAL A 441 24.26 -1.37 -2.71
CA VAL A 441 23.42 -0.65 -1.74
C VAL A 441 24.17 -0.62 -0.42
N GLN A 442 24.38 0.59 0.12
CA GLN A 442 25.11 0.80 1.36
C GLN A 442 24.16 1.35 2.42
N VAL A 443 24.16 0.72 3.59
CA VAL A 443 23.17 0.93 4.65
C VAL A 443 23.84 1.53 5.89
N PHE A 444 23.27 2.63 6.38
CA PHE A 444 23.80 3.42 7.50
C PHE A 444 22.82 3.47 8.65
N THR A 445 23.33 3.30 9.86
CA THR A 445 22.62 3.49 11.13
C THR A 445 23.44 4.40 12.03
N SER A 446 22.80 5.07 13.00
CA SER A 446 23.49 5.98 13.95
C SER A 446 24.60 5.29 14.75
N ASP A 447 24.47 3.97 14.95
CA ASP A 447 25.37 3.20 15.80
C ASP A 447 26.47 2.49 15.00
N ASN A 448 26.50 2.68 13.66
CA ASN A 448 27.35 1.90 12.76
C ASN A 448 28.82 2.39 12.76
N LYS A 449 29.53 2.15 13.87
CA LYS A 449 30.95 2.47 14.01
C LYS A 449 31.88 1.55 13.21
N ASN A 450 31.38 0.39 12.75
CA ASN A 450 32.17 -0.65 12.08
C ASN A 450 32.05 -0.63 10.54
N HIS A 451 31.55 0.44 9.95
CA HIS A 451 31.46 0.56 8.50
C HIS A 451 32.87 0.70 7.87
N GLN A 452 33.13 -0.02 6.77
CA GLN A 452 34.47 -0.06 6.14
C GLN A 452 35.03 1.34 5.85
N TRP A 453 34.16 2.28 5.49
CA TRP A 453 34.55 3.64 5.08
C TRP A 453 34.28 4.72 6.14
N ILE A 454 34.04 4.33 7.40
CA ILE A 454 33.63 5.24 8.49
C ILE A 454 34.61 6.40 8.69
N ASN A 455 35.91 6.16 8.55
CA ASN A 455 36.94 7.18 8.71
C ASN A 455 36.86 8.26 7.62
N GLN A 456 36.62 7.85 6.37
CA GLN A 456 36.48 8.78 5.25
C GLN A 456 35.17 9.58 5.36
N ILE A 457 34.08 8.91 5.70
CA ILE A 457 32.76 9.53 5.91
C ILE A 457 32.83 10.56 7.04
N THR A 458 33.42 10.18 8.18
CA THR A 458 33.54 11.09 9.34
C THR A 458 34.38 12.31 9.02
N ARG A 459 35.50 12.13 8.31
CA ARG A 459 36.33 13.26 7.85
C ARG A 459 35.54 14.19 6.93
N LYS A 460 34.81 13.63 5.96
CA LYS A 460 33.99 14.43 5.04
C LYS A 460 32.84 15.14 5.75
N LEU A 461 32.23 14.50 6.74
CA LEU A 461 31.19 15.12 7.57
C LEU A 461 31.73 16.33 8.34
N ARG A 462 32.91 16.23 8.97
CA ARG A 462 33.51 17.39 9.65
C ARG A 462 33.74 18.56 8.68
N GLU A 463 34.34 18.27 7.54
CA GLU A 463 34.56 19.27 6.48
C GLU A 463 33.26 19.96 6.05
N LEU A 464 32.20 19.18 5.78
CA LEU A 464 30.90 19.70 5.37
C LEU A 464 30.23 20.52 6.48
N ILE A 465 30.26 20.03 7.72
CA ILE A 465 29.69 20.73 8.88
C ILE A 465 30.41 22.07 9.11
N ASP A 466 31.73 22.11 9.00
CA ASP A 466 32.50 23.35 9.16
C ASP A 466 32.19 24.36 8.05
N GLN A 467 32.02 23.89 6.80
CA GLN A 467 31.59 24.75 5.70
C GLN A 467 30.20 25.34 5.92
N ILE A 468 29.21 24.53 6.34
CA ILE A 468 27.84 25.03 6.54
C ILE A 468 27.73 25.93 7.79
N LYS A 469 28.56 25.73 8.82
CA LYS A 469 28.67 26.66 9.95
C LYS A 469 29.10 28.05 9.49
N GLY A 470 30.01 28.13 8.52
CA GLY A 470 30.47 29.39 7.93
C GLY A 470 29.37 30.21 7.24
N ILE A 471 28.26 29.58 6.85
CA ILE A 471 27.09 30.23 6.22
C ILE A 471 25.86 30.27 7.14
N GLY A 472 26.03 29.99 8.45
CA GLY A 472 24.98 30.20 9.45
C GLY A 472 24.28 28.94 9.96
N TYR A 473 24.80 27.73 9.70
CA TYR A 473 24.25 26.52 10.32
C TYR A 473 24.41 26.53 11.85
N VAL A 474 23.31 26.31 12.56
CA VAL A 474 23.28 26.10 14.01
C VAL A 474 22.61 24.75 14.30
N PRO A 475 23.29 23.81 15.00
CA PRO A 475 22.70 22.53 15.36
C PRO A 475 21.41 22.68 16.18
N ASN A 476 20.35 21.96 15.79
CA ASN A 476 19.09 22.00 16.51
C ASN A 476 19.03 20.93 17.61
N PHE A 477 19.51 21.28 18.81
CA PHE A 477 19.52 20.37 19.97
C PHE A 477 18.12 19.96 20.45
N ALA A 478 17.04 20.68 20.10
CA ALA A 478 15.67 20.33 20.49
C ALA A 478 15.15 19.04 19.82
N VAL A 479 15.89 18.52 18.84
CA VAL A 479 15.64 17.21 18.21
C VAL A 479 16.23 16.07 19.03
N VAL A 480 17.24 16.33 19.87
CA VAL A 480 17.88 15.32 20.73
C VAL A 480 17.15 15.26 22.06
N LEU A 481 16.25 14.30 22.19
CA LEU A 481 15.37 14.13 23.36
C LEU A 481 15.97 13.24 24.45
N HIS A 482 17.31 13.25 24.53
CA HIS A 482 18.08 12.61 25.59
C HIS A 482 18.51 13.67 26.59
N ASP A 483 18.43 13.34 27.87
CA ASP A 483 18.94 14.17 28.96
C ASP A 483 20.46 14.05 29.03
N VAL A 484 21.13 14.71 28.09
CA VAL A 484 22.59 14.70 27.90
C VAL A 484 23.08 16.12 27.66
N GLU A 485 24.37 16.36 27.91
CA GLU A 485 25.00 17.66 27.69
C GLU A 485 25.01 18.05 26.20
N ASP A 486 25.04 19.34 25.91
CA ASP A 486 24.89 19.86 24.54
C ASP A 486 26.03 19.41 23.61
N GLU A 487 27.22 19.13 24.15
CA GLU A 487 28.34 18.53 23.40
C GLU A 487 28.00 17.13 22.89
N GLN A 488 27.36 16.30 23.73
CA GLN A 488 26.90 14.96 23.36
C GLN A 488 25.70 15.02 22.41
N LYS A 489 24.83 16.03 22.55
CA LYS A 489 23.75 16.28 21.58
C LYS A 489 24.32 16.63 20.20
N ALA A 490 25.36 17.46 20.14
CA ALA A 490 26.04 17.81 18.89
C ALA A 490 26.68 16.57 18.23
N GLU A 491 27.30 15.70 19.02
CA GLU A 491 27.88 14.45 18.52
C GLU A 491 26.79 13.52 17.94
N HIS A 492 25.68 13.32 18.64
CA HIS A 492 24.56 12.52 18.13
C HIS A 492 23.99 13.05 16.81
N LEU A 493 23.79 14.38 16.70
CA LEU A 493 23.30 15.02 15.48
C LEU A 493 24.27 14.88 14.30
N MET A 494 25.58 14.83 14.58
CA MET A 494 26.59 14.71 13.53
C MET A 494 26.54 13.35 12.82
N TYR A 495 26.26 12.28 13.56
CA TYR A 495 26.28 10.89 13.06
C TYR A 495 24.89 10.34 12.73
N HIS A 496 23.91 11.20 12.45
CA HIS A 496 22.65 10.74 11.88
C HIS A 496 22.89 10.00 10.55
N SER A 497 22.19 8.89 10.36
CA SER A 497 22.31 8.01 9.19
C SER A 497 22.18 8.74 7.85
N GLU A 498 21.36 9.79 7.83
CA GLU A 498 21.07 10.68 6.72
C GLU A 498 22.32 11.47 6.29
N LYS A 499 23.06 12.00 7.28
CA LYS A 499 24.29 12.76 7.03
C LYS A 499 25.40 11.82 6.59
N MET A 500 25.51 10.64 7.23
CA MET A 500 26.50 9.62 6.86
C MET A 500 26.30 9.14 5.42
N SER A 501 25.06 8.83 5.03
CA SER A 501 24.73 8.42 3.66
C SER A 501 24.98 9.53 2.64
N LEU A 502 24.70 10.80 2.99
CA LEU A 502 25.04 11.94 2.13
C LEU A 502 26.55 12.08 1.93
N ALA A 503 27.33 12.06 3.02
CA ALA A 503 28.78 12.17 2.94
C ALA A 503 29.38 11.00 2.14
N PHE A 504 28.90 9.77 2.34
CA PHE A 504 29.26 8.63 1.51
C PHE A 504 28.97 8.87 0.02
N GLY A 505 27.75 9.34 -0.29
CA GLY A 505 27.31 9.64 -1.64
C GLY A 505 28.18 10.69 -2.33
N LEU A 506 28.57 11.74 -1.61
CA LEU A 506 29.44 12.80 -2.13
C LEU A 506 30.87 12.32 -2.41
N ILE A 507 31.38 11.34 -1.67
CA ILE A 507 32.73 10.81 -1.91
C ILE A 507 32.75 9.87 -3.12
N HIS A 508 31.68 9.08 -3.34
CA HIS A 508 31.70 7.96 -4.28
C HIS A 508 30.84 8.15 -5.53
N SER A 509 30.17 9.29 -5.65
CA SER A 509 29.44 9.64 -6.86
C SER A 509 30.24 10.63 -7.71
N PRO A 510 30.17 10.56 -9.05
CA PRO A 510 30.80 11.53 -9.94
C PRO A 510 30.37 12.97 -9.62
N GLU A 511 31.21 13.95 -9.94
CA GLU A 511 30.84 15.38 -9.92
C GLU A 511 29.61 15.66 -10.82
N GLY A 512 28.80 16.66 -10.48
CA GLY A 512 27.45 16.87 -11.03
C GLY A 512 26.32 15.83 -10.73
N ALA A 513 26.59 14.57 -10.41
CA ALA A 513 25.53 13.56 -10.20
C ALA A 513 24.55 13.85 -9.04
N THR A 514 23.26 13.51 -9.20
CA THR A 514 22.27 13.64 -8.12
C THR A 514 22.51 12.59 -7.04
N ILE A 515 22.63 13.02 -5.77
CA ILE A 515 22.71 12.11 -4.62
C ILE A 515 21.29 11.68 -4.22
N ARG A 516 21.02 10.38 -4.15
CA ARG A 516 19.70 9.84 -3.78
C ARG A 516 19.81 9.03 -2.49
N ILE A 517 19.06 9.44 -1.47
CA ILE A 517 19.07 8.82 -0.14
C ILE A 517 17.65 8.36 0.18
N MET A 518 17.55 7.18 0.77
CA MET A 518 16.30 6.60 1.23
C MET A 518 16.34 6.49 2.75
N LYS A 519 15.20 6.73 3.42
CA LYS A 519 15.07 6.71 4.87
C LYS A 519 13.81 5.95 5.29
N ASN A 520 13.95 5.07 6.28
CA ASN A 520 12.83 4.28 6.84
C ASN A 520 11.95 5.03 7.85
N LEU A 521 12.32 6.26 8.21
CA LEU A 521 11.62 7.15 9.13
C LEU A 521 11.49 8.54 8.49
N ARG A 522 10.66 9.39 9.06
CA ARG A 522 10.66 10.81 8.71
C ARG A 522 12.02 11.44 9.06
N ILE A 523 12.60 12.22 8.15
CA ILE A 523 13.85 12.94 8.43
C ILE A 523 13.62 13.96 9.56
N CYS A 524 14.66 14.29 10.33
CA CYS A 524 14.55 15.33 11.35
C CYS A 524 14.87 16.72 10.79
N ASP A 525 14.39 17.77 11.48
CA ASP A 525 14.58 19.17 11.07
C ASP A 525 16.06 19.52 10.88
N ASP A 526 16.92 19.04 11.77
CA ASP A 526 18.37 19.27 11.72
C ASP A 526 19.02 18.64 10.47
N CYS A 527 18.65 17.40 10.13
CA CYS A 527 19.11 16.74 8.91
C CYS A 527 18.59 17.47 7.67
N HIS A 528 17.32 17.89 7.67
CA HIS A 528 16.73 18.63 6.54
C HIS A 528 17.49 19.94 6.27
N VAL A 529 17.71 20.76 7.31
CA VAL A 529 18.49 22.01 7.20
C VAL A 529 19.93 21.73 6.79
N THR A 530 20.57 20.72 7.39
CA THR A 530 21.94 20.32 7.04
C THR A 530 22.05 19.98 5.55
N MET A 531 21.10 19.21 5.02
CA MET A 531 21.10 18.81 3.61
C MET A 531 20.88 19.99 2.67
N LYS A 532 20.01 20.94 3.01
CA LYS A 532 19.84 22.21 2.27
C LYS A 532 21.17 22.95 2.16
N LEU A 533 21.82 23.21 3.30
CA LEU A 533 23.06 23.97 3.32
C LEU A 533 24.21 23.23 2.62
N ILE A 534 24.30 21.90 2.76
CA ILE A 534 25.29 21.09 2.04
C ILE A 534 25.03 21.15 0.53
N SER A 535 23.77 21.09 0.08
CA SER A 535 23.43 21.24 -1.34
C SER A 535 23.94 22.57 -1.90
N LEU A 536 23.75 23.67 -1.16
CA LEU A 536 24.24 25.00 -1.52
C LEU A 536 25.76 25.06 -1.64
N VAL A 537 26.48 24.54 -0.64
CA VAL A 537 27.96 24.59 -0.61
C VAL A 537 28.58 23.70 -1.67
N THR A 538 28.03 22.50 -1.86
CA THR A 538 28.58 21.52 -2.80
C THR A 538 28.07 21.70 -4.23
N ARG A 539 27.05 22.54 -4.45
CA ARG A 539 26.30 22.67 -5.71
C ARG A 539 25.82 21.32 -6.23
N ARG A 540 25.27 20.52 -5.32
CA ARG A 540 24.79 19.17 -5.60
C ARG A 540 23.30 19.10 -5.37
N ARG A 541 22.58 18.57 -6.36
CA ARG A 541 21.20 18.15 -6.17
C ARG A 541 21.15 16.91 -5.27
N ILE A 542 20.38 16.99 -4.20
CA ILE A 542 20.18 15.92 -3.23
C ILE A 542 18.69 15.58 -3.23
N VAL A 543 18.36 14.30 -3.37
CA VAL A 543 16.98 13.82 -3.27
C VAL A 543 16.92 12.84 -2.12
N VAL A 544 16.09 13.15 -1.12
CA VAL A 544 15.87 12.28 0.04
C VAL A 544 14.43 11.83 0.08
N ARG A 545 14.19 10.52 0.04
CA ARG A 545 12.86 9.94 0.24
C ARG A 545 12.73 9.47 1.69
N ASP A 546 11.77 10.03 2.41
CA ASP A 546 11.35 9.53 3.71
C ASP A 546 10.06 8.68 3.58
N THR A 547 9.45 8.30 4.71
CA THR A 547 8.22 7.50 4.71
C THR A 547 7.00 8.22 4.15
N VAL A 548 7.07 9.54 3.96
CA VAL A 548 5.93 10.38 3.58
C VAL A 548 6.11 10.96 2.17
N ARG A 549 7.30 11.50 1.86
CA ARG A 549 7.54 12.31 0.65
C ARG A 549 8.99 12.28 0.17
N PHE A 550 9.21 12.91 -0.98
CA PHE A 550 10.53 13.26 -1.48
C PHE A 550 10.86 14.71 -1.10
N HIS A 551 12.08 14.91 -0.64
CA HIS A 551 12.72 16.20 -0.45
C HIS A 551 13.71 16.37 -1.58
N CYS A 552 13.33 17.13 -2.62
CA CYS A 552 14.23 17.50 -3.69
C CYS A 552 14.93 18.80 -3.30
N ILE A 553 16.22 18.69 -2.98
CA ILE A 553 17.03 19.78 -2.45
C ILE A 553 18.05 20.21 -3.51
N GLU A 554 18.02 21.49 -3.86
CA GLU A 554 18.91 22.09 -4.85
C GLU A 554 19.20 23.53 -4.44
N ASP A 555 20.47 23.93 -4.45
CA ASP A 555 20.94 25.28 -4.13
C ASP A 555 20.38 25.86 -2.81
N GLY A 556 20.24 25.01 -1.79
CA GLY A 556 19.76 25.44 -0.47
C GLY A 556 18.24 25.50 -0.32
N VAL A 557 17.48 25.21 -1.37
CA VAL A 557 16.01 25.19 -1.35
C VAL A 557 15.53 23.74 -1.42
N CYS A 558 14.48 23.42 -0.68
CA CYS A 558 13.82 22.12 -0.75
C CYS A 558 12.45 22.27 -1.40
N SER A 559 12.05 21.31 -2.22
CA SER A 559 10.73 21.27 -2.87
C SER A 559 9.53 21.23 -1.93
N CYS A 560 9.75 21.10 -0.62
CA CYS A 560 8.70 21.16 0.38
C CYS A 560 8.41 22.57 0.92
N ASP A 561 9.16 23.60 0.50
CA ASP A 561 9.04 24.99 0.99
C ASP A 561 9.05 25.10 2.53
N ASP A 562 9.75 24.19 3.21
CA ASP A 562 9.75 24.05 4.67
C ASP A 562 8.36 23.77 5.30
N HIS A 563 7.37 23.41 4.48
CA HIS A 563 6.03 22.96 4.85
C HIS A 563 5.90 21.44 4.70
N TRP A 564 6.46 20.68 5.66
CA TRP A 564 6.49 19.21 5.59
C TRP A 564 5.90 18.44 6.76
#